data_AF-A0A0B8NVH5-F1
#
_entry.id   AF-A0A0B8NVH5-F1
#
_cell.length_a   1.000
_cell.length_b   1.000
_cell.length_c   1.000
_cell.angle_alpha   90.00
_cell.angle_beta   90.00
_cell.angle_gamma   90.00
#
_symmetry.space_group_name_H-M   'P 1'
#
loop_
_entity.id
_entity.type
_entity.pdbx_description
1 polymer ?
#
loop_
_entity_poly.entity_id
_entity_poly.type
_entity_poly.pdbx_seq_one_letter_code
_entity_poly.pdbx_strand_id
1 'polypeptide(L)'
;MKFNKLTPIVLSMILAGCAVGPDYQAPQSEVGNEFLYSQVEGVDATQQIKQSQWWLAFEDQKLNQLVNEAQTQNIALKIAAERIKAAQAYQRAIESFKVPTVSLQAGATSYQISENDPLAVHWLLLVDWGLR
;
A
#
# COMPACT_ATOMS: atom_id res chain seq x y z
N MET A 1 -33.18 22.58 27.37
CA MET A 1 -31.75 22.67 27.02
C MET A 1 -31.56 22.24 25.58
N LYS A 2 -31.12 23.15 24.68
CA LYS A 2 -30.98 22.90 23.24
C LYS A 2 -29.65 22.17 22.97
N PHE A 3 -29.66 20.84 22.93
CA PHE A 3 -28.48 20.00 22.67
C PHE A 3 -28.03 20.00 21.19
N ASN A 4 -28.83 20.56 20.28
CA ASN A 4 -28.58 20.50 18.82
C ASN A 4 -27.30 21.22 18.34
N LYS A 5 -26.70 22.11 19.16
CA LYS A 5 -25.47 22.82 18.78
C LYS A 5 -24.19 22.01 19.02
N LEU A 6 -24.24 20.98 19.88
CA LEU A 6 -23.07 20.17 20.25
C LEU A 6 -22.92 18.91 19.39
N THR A 7 -23.98 18.52 18.67
CA THR A 7 -24.01 17.34 17.79
C THR A 7 -22.90 17.32 16.72
N PRO A 8 -22.56 18.41 16.00
CA PRO A 8 -21.51 18.33 14.96
C PRO A 8 -20.10 18.14 15.54
N ILE A 9 -19.84 18.65 16.75
CA ILE A 9 -18.54 18.52 17.43
C ILE A 9 -18.34 17.09 17.91
N VAL A 10 -19.37 16.49 18.52
CA VAL A 10 -19.32 15.08 18.97
C VAL A 10 -19.14 14.15 17.77
N LEU A 11 -19.81 14.42 16.65
CA LEU A 11 -19.66 13.63 15.43
C LEU A 11 -18.24 13.72 14.85
N SER A 12 -17.61 14.91 14.82
CA SER A 12 -16.24 15.04 14.30
C SER A 12 -15.22 14.33 15.18
N MET A 13 -15.46 14.26 16.49
CA MET A 13 -14.57 13.60 17.44
C MET A 13 -14.63 12.07 17.33
N ILE A 14 -15.81 11.52 17.00
CA ILE A 14 -16.00 10.07 16.75
C ILE A 14 -15.33 9.63 15.44
N LEU A 15 -15.26 10.52 14.44
CA LEU A 15 -14.61 10.23 13.15
C LEU A 15 -13.08 10.38 13.17
N ALA A 16 -12.52 10.94 14.24
CA ALA A 16 -11.07 11.10 14.40
C ALA A 16 -10.43 9.79 14.91
N GLY A 17 -10.17 8.85 14.00
CA GLY A 17 -9.32 7.70 14.29
C GLY A 17 -7.85 8.13 14.39
N CYS A 18 -7.17 7.81 15.49
CA CYS A 18 -5.74 8.06 15.63
C CYS A 18 -4.95 6.94 14.95
N ALA A 19 -4.14 7.27 13.93
CA ALA A 19 -3.18 6.33 13.36
C ALA A 19 -1.99 6.20 14.33
N VAL A 20 -1.97 5.14 15.14
CA VAL A 20 -0.92 4.85 16.10
C VAL A 20 -0.18 3.57 15.70
N GLY A 21 0.75 3.71 14.75
CA GLY A 21 1.76 2.70 14.49
C GLY A 21 3.03 3.03 15.29
N PRO A 22 3.75 2.04 15.85
CA PRO A 22 5.04 2.29 16.49
C PRO A 22 6.04 2.83 15.48
N ASP A 23 6.89 3.77 15.89
CA ASP A 23 7.98 4.27 15.06
C ASP A 23 8.90 3.10 14.68
N TYR A 24 9.26 3.03 13.39
CA TYR A 24 10.19 2.02 12.91
C TYR A 24 11.56 2.20 13.58
N GLN A 25 12.01 1.17 14.29
CA GLN A 25 13.36 1.10 14.84
C GLN A 25 14.15 0.05 14.06
N ALA A 26 15.26 0.47 13.46
CA ALA A 26 16.15 -0.46 12.76
C ALA A 26 16.71 -1.47 13.77
N PRO A 27 16.68 -2.78 13.47
CA PRO A 27 17.25 -3.77 14.37
C PRO A 27 18.76 -3.56 14.48
N GLN A 28 19.28 -3.55 15.70
CA GLN A 28 20.72 -3.53 15.93
C GLN A 28 21.27 -4.93 15.60
N SER A 29 22.26 -4.98 14.72
CA SER A 29 22.93 -6.23 14.35
C SER A 29 24.12 -6.46 15.26
N GLU A 30 24.17 -7.60 15.95
CA GLU A 30 25.31 -8.02 16.77
C GLU A 30 26.43 -8.65 15.91
N VAL A 31 26.80 -7.99 14.81
CA VAL A 31 27.97 -8.39 14.02
C VAL A 31 29.22 -7.73 14.61
N GLY A 32 30.33 -8.45 14.59
CA GLY A 32 31.62 -7.91 15.03
C GLY A 32 32.03 -6.69 14.20
N ASN A 33 32.68 -5.71 14.84
CA ASN A 33 33.15 -4.48 14.19
C ASN A 33 34.34 -4.71 13.26
N GLU A 34 34.95 -5.89 13.28
CA GLU A 34 36.15 -6.21 12.51
C GLU A 34 35.92 -7.44 11.63
N PHE A 35 36.42 -7.35 10.39
CA PHE A 35 36.51 -8.49 9.50
C PHE A 35 37.73 -9.34 9.88
N LEU A 36 37.55 -10.68 9.88
CA LEU A 36 38.59 -11.66 10.25
C LEU A 36 39.91 -11.52 9.48
N TYR A 37 39.88 -10.93 8.28
CA TYR A 37 41.05 -10.76 7.40
C TYR A 37 41.46 -9.30 7.19
N SER A 38 41.02 -8.39 8.06
CA SER A 38 41.33 -6.96 7.96
C SER A 38 42.82 -6.62 8.10
N GLN A 39 43.63 -7.55 8.59
CA GLN A 39 45.08 -7.38 8.79
C GLN A 39 45.94 -8.06 7.70
N VAL A 40 45.32 -8.63 6.66
CA VAL A 40 46.07 -9.24 5.56
C VAL A 40 46.71 -8.14 4.70
N GLU A 41 48.00 -8.28 4.41
CA GLU A 41 48.74 -7.34 3.57
C GLU A 41 48.09 -7.22 2.19
N GLY A 42 47.80 -5.98 1.75
CA GLY A 42 47.07 -5.69 0.52
C GLY A 42 45.55 -5.59 0.65
N VAL A 43 44.98 -5.83 1.85
CA VAL A 43 43.55 -5.61 2.14
C VAL A 43 43.38 -4.31 2.91
N ASP A 44 42.78 -3.30 2.28
CA ASP A 44 42.34 -2.10 2.97
C ASP A 44 40.87 -2.24 3.38
N ALA A 45 40.63 -2.62 4.63
CA ALA A 45 39.28 -2.74 5.18
C ALA A 45 38.53 -1.40 5.27
N THR A 46 39.22 -0.26 5.08
CA THR A 46 38.61 1.07 5.07
C THR A 46 38.24 1.56 3.67
N GLN A 47 38.68 0.86 2.60
CA GLN A 47 38.26 1.18 1.25
C GLN A 47 36.79 0.86 1.03
N GLN A 48 35.98 1.91 0.93
CA GLN A 48 34.62 1.77 0.40
C GLN A 48 34.68 1.54 -1.11
N ILE A 49 34.42 0.30 -1.54
CA ILE A 49 34.20 -0.01 -2.95
C ILE A 49 32.87 0.62 -3.37
N LYS A 50 32.92 1.89 -3.79
CA LYS A 50 31.76 2.62 -4.36
C LYS A 50 31.57 2.37 -5.85
N GLN A 51 32.41 1.51 -6.44
CA GLN A 51 32.39 1.25 -7.87
C GLN A 51 31.26 0.26 -8.20
N SER A 52 30.12 0.80 -8.67
CA SER A 52 29.06 -0.03 -9.26
C SER A 52 29.55 -0.84 -10.45
N GLN A 53 30.61 -0.38 -11.11
CA GLN A 53 31.26 -0.99 -12.27
C GLN A 53 32.51 -1.78 -11.90
N TRP A 54 32.37 -2.72 -10.97
CA TRP A 54 33.46 -3.57 -10.47
C TRP A 54 34.26 -4.27 -11.59
N TRP A 55 33.61 -4.59 -12.71
CA TRP A 55 34.21 -5.32 -13.82
C TRP A 55 35.23 -4.48 -14.62
N LEU A 56 35.24 -3.15 -14.48
CA LEU A 56 36.23 -2.28 -15.15
C LEU A 56 37.65 -2.49 -14.60
N ALA A 57 37.79 -2.96 -13.36
CA ALA A 57 39.09 -3.24 -12.75
C ALA A 57 39.85 -4.39 -13.45
N PHE A 58 39.17 -5.17 -14.29
CA PHE A 58 39.79 -6.25 -15.08
C PHE A 58 40.43 -5.76 -16.38
N GLU A 59 40.18 -4.50 -16.78
CA GLU A 59 40.71 -3.89 -18.01
C GLU A 59 40.40 -4.67 -19.31
N ASP A 60 39.39 -5.55 -19.30
CA ASP A 60 38.98 -6.35 -20.45
C ASP A 60 37.79 -5.70 -21.19
N GLN A 61 38.04 -5.22 -22.40
CA GLN A 61 37.00 -4.61 -23.24
C GLN A 61 35.86 -5.56 -23.61
N LYS A 62 36.16 -6.86 -23.79
CA LYS A 62 35.15 -7.87 -24.12
C LYS A 62 34.26 -8.14 -22.92
N LEU A 63 34.84 -8.23 -21.72
CA LEU A 63 34.07 -8.35 -20.48
C LEU A 63 33.13 -7.15 -20.29
N ASN A 64 33.63 -5.93 -20.53
CA ASN A 64 32.83 -4.71 -20.44
C ASN A 64 31.61 -4.75 -21.37
N GLN A 65 31.78 -5.23 -22.61
CA GLN A 65 30.67 -5.37 -23.57
C GLN A 65 29.64 -6.40 -23.08
N LEU A 66 30.08 -7.59 -22.67
CA LEU A 66 29.19 -8.65 -22.19
C LEU A 66 28.38 -8.22 -20.96
N VAL A 67 29.00 -7.52 -20.02
CA VAL A 67 28.32 -7.02 -18.82
C VAL A 67 27.28 -5.95 -19.17
N ASN A 68 27.58 -5.06 -20.12
CA ASN A 68 26.61 -4.07 -20.61
C ASN A 68 25.44 -4.71 -21.36
N GLU A 69 25.71 -5.69 -22.22
CA GLU A 69 24.68 -6.46 -22.91
C GLU A 69 23.79 -7.22 -21.91
N ALA A 70 24.39 -7.87 -20.91
CA ALA A 70 23.67 -8.53 -19.84
C ALA A 70 22.78 -7.54 -19.08
N GLN A 71 23.27 -6.37 -18.68
CA GLN A 71 22.45 -5.39 -17.95
C GLN A 71 21.26 -4.86 -18.76
N THR A 72 21.43 -4.66 -20.07
CA THR A 72 20.36 -4.11 -20.93
C THR A 72 19.32 -5.15 -21.34
N GLN A 73 19.73 -6.42 -21.48
CA GLN A 73 18.88 -7.49 -21.99
C GLN A 73 18.37 -8.45 -20.91
N ASN A 74 18.85 -8.36 -19.66
CA ASN A 74 18.45 -9.27 -18.59
C ASN A 74 16.98 -9.09 -18.17
N ILE A 75 16.20 -10.14 -18.42
CA ILE A 75 14.76 -10.20 -18.11
C ILE A 75 14.52 -10.17 -16.61
N ALA A 76 15.37 -10.80 -15.79
CA ALA A 76 15.21 -10.80 -14.34
C ALA A 76 15.35 -9.38 -13.76
N LEU A 77 16.27 -8.56 -14.28
CA LEU A 77 16.38 -7.15 -13.89
C LEU A 77 15.13 -6.35 -14.27
N LYS A 78 14.55 -6.60 -15.45
CA LYS A 78 13.29 -5.98 -15.87
C LYS A 78 12.13 -6.39 -14.93
N ILE A 79 12.04 -7.67 -14.58
CA ILE A 79 11.05 -8.17 -13.61
C ILE A 79 11.22 -7.50 -12.24
N ALA A 80 12.45 -7.39 -11.75
CA ALA A 80 12.73 -6.73 -10.48
C ALA A 80 12.29 -5.24 -10.50
N ALA A 81 12.55 -4.53 -11.60
CA ALA A 81 12.11 -3.15 -11.78
C ALA A 81 10.56 -3.03 -11.78
N GLU A 82 9.86 -3.95 -12.45
CA GLU A 82 8.39 -3.97 -12.45
C GLU A 82 7.82 -4.31 -11.07
N ARG A 83 8.47 -5.17 -10.27
CA ARG A 83 8.07 -5.43 -8.88
C ARG A 83 8.13 -4.18 -8.01
N ILE A 84 9.15 -3.33 -8.20
CA ILE A 84 9.24 -2.05 -7.51
C ILE A 84 8.09 -1.13 -7.92
N LYS A 85 7.79 -1.04 -9.22
CA LYS A 85 6.63 -0.25 -9.71
C LYS A 85 5.31 -0.76 -9.16
N ALA A 86 5.13 -2.08 -9.06
CA ALA A 86 3.95 -2.69 -8.46
C ALA A 86 3.81 -2.33 -6.98
N ALA A 87 4.90 -2.39 -6.21
CA ALA A 87 4.91 -1.96 -4.81
C ALA A 87 4.55 -0.47 -4.65
N GLN A 88 5.08 0.40 -5.51
CA GLN A 88 4.74 1.83 -5.52
C GLN A 88 3.28 2.10 -5.93
N ALA A 89 2.73 1.33 -6.86
CA ALA A 89 1.32 1.42 -7.23
C ALA A 89 0.41 1.00 -6.06
N TYR A 90 0.79 -0.07 -5.35
CA TYR A 90 0.08 -0.53 -4.16
C TYR A 90 0.11 0.51 -3.03
N GLN A 91 1.28 1.12 -2.78
CA GLN A 91 1.40 2.22 -1.82
C GLN A 91 0.45 3.38 -2.17
N ARG A 92 0.45 3.83 -3.44
CA ARG A 92 -0.45 4.90 -3.90
C ARG A 92 -1.93 4.56 -3.73
N ALA A 93 -2.31 3.31 -3.98
CA ALA A 93 -3.68 2.85 -3.75
C ALA A 93 -4.06 2.98 -2.26
N ILE A 94 -3.19 2.56 -1.34
CA ILE A 94 -3.42 2.71 0.10
C ILE A 94 -3.48 4.20 0.50
N GLU A 95 -2.58 5.02 -0.02
CA GLU A 95 -2.57 6.46 0.28
C GLU A 95 -3.84 7.17 -0.22
N SER A 96 -4.51 6.65 -1.25
CA SER A 96 -5.77 7.20 -1.75
C SER A 96 -6.90 7.20 -0.72
N PHE A 97 -6.87 6.31 0.29
CA PHE A 97 -7.84 6.30 1.38
C PHE A 97 -7.72 7.50 2.33
N LYS A 98 -6.67 8.31 2.23
CA LYS A 98 -6.50 9.54 3.02
C LYS A 98 -7.34 10.72 2.48
N VAL A 99 -7.92 10.59 1.28
CA VAL A 99 -8.71 11.65 0.63
C VAL A 99 -10.12 11.14 0.26
N PRO A 100 -11.15 12.01 0.18
CA PRO A 100 -12.48 11.60 -0.23
C PRO A 100 -12.49 11.16 -1.70
N THR A 101 -13.21 10.09 -2.01
CA THR A 101 -13.44 9.64 -3.38
C THR A 101 -14.66 10.35 -3.97
N VAL A 102 -14.55 10.76 -5.24
CA VAL A 102 -15.66 11.38 -5.98
C VAL A 102 -16.01 10.43 -7.12
N SER A 103 -17.25 9.94 -7.12
CA SER A 103 -17.79 9.10 -8.20
C SER A 103 -19.16 9.63 -8.62
N LEU A 104 -19.49 9.44 -9.89
CA LEU A 104 -20.80 9.76 -10.46
C LEU A 104 -21.40 8.47 -11.01
N GLN A 105 -22.63 8.15 -10.59
CA GLN A 105 -23.30 6.91 -10.96
C GLN A 105 -24.74 7.20 -11.33
N ALA A 106 -25.20 6.61 -12.44
CA ALA A 106 -26.57 6.73 -12.95
C ALA A 106 -27.14 5.33 -13.18
N GLY A 107 -28.39 5.11 -12.77
CA GLY A 107 -29.06 3.83 -12.93
C GLY A 107 -30.58 4.01 -12.91
N ALA A 108 -31.28 3.14 -13.64
CA ALA A 108 -32.74 3.04 -13.62
C ALA A 108 -33.12 1.63 -13.19
N THR A 109 -33.98 1.51 -12.18
CA THR A 109 -34.52 0.22 -11.72
C THR A 109 -36.02 0.23 -11.93
N SER A 110 -36.57 -0.90 -12.38
CA SER A 110 -38.02 -1.11 -12.50
C SER A 110 -38.37 -2.36 -11.71
N TYR A 111 -39.14 -2.21 -10.65
CA TYR A 111 -39.70 -3.31 -9.88
C TYR A 111 -41.18 -3.43 -10.20
N GLN A 112 -41.60 -4.59 -10.69
CA GLN A 112 -43.02 -4.93 -10.79
C GLN A 112 -43.36 -5.88 -9.65
N ILE A 113 -44.13 -5.38 -8.68
CA ILE A 113 -44.71 -6.20 -7.62
C ILE A 113 -46.00 -6.79 -8.19
N SER A 114 -46.13 -8.11 -8.13
CA SER A 114 -47.33 -8.82 -8.59
C SER A 114 -48.53 -8.45 -7.71
N GLU A 115 -49.71 -8.33 -8.30
CA GLU A 115 -50.96 -8.08 -7.57
C GLU A 115 -51.29 -9.21 -6.56
N ASN A 116 -50.70 -10.40 -6.75
CA ASN A 116 -50.81 -11.55 -5.85
C ASN A 116 -49.66 -11.66 -4.83
N ASP A 117 -48.87 -10.60 -4.57
CA ASP A 117 -47.77 -10.66 -3.61
C ASP A 117 -48.29 -10.78 -2.16
N PRO A 118 -48.03 -11.89 -1.45
CA PRO A 118 -48.50 -12.09 -0.07
C PRO A 118 -47.90 -11.09 0.93
N LEU A 119 -46.86 -10.32 0.56
CA LEU A 119 -46.29 -9.27 1.41
C LEU A 119 -47.08 -7.95 1.35
N ALA A 120 -47.93 -7.74 0.34
CA ALA A 120 -48.70 -6.48 0.18
C ALA A 120 -49.88 -6.35 1.17
N VAL A 121 -50.40 -7.47 1.67
CA VAL A 121 -51.65 -7.52 2.45
C VAL A 121 -51.48 -7.61 3.97
N HIS A 122 -50.24 -7.61 4.50
CA HIS A 122 -50.04 -7.82 5.95
C HIS A 122 -50.24 -6.56 6.81
N TRP A 123 -50.00 -5.35 6.29
CA TRP A 123 -50.05 -4.11 7.09
C TRP A 123 -51.46 -3.59 7.39
N LEU A 124 -52.47 -4.00 6.63
CA LEU A 124 -53.87 -3.58 6.84
C LEU A 124 -54.58 -4.37 7.95
N LEU A 125 -54.09 -5.56 8.34
CA LEU A 125 -54.72 -6.35 9.40
C LEU A 125 -54.28 -5.96 10.82
N LEU A 126 -53.16 -5.23 10.97
CA LEU A 126 -52.68 -4.80 12.28
C LEU A 126 -53.26 -3.45 12.74
N VAL A 127 -53.79 -2.63 11.83
CA VAL A 127 -54.39 -1.32 12.17
C VAL A 127 -55.85 -1.46 12.65
N ASP A 128 -56.53 -2.57 12.33
CA ASP A 128 -57.96 -2.77 12.63
C ASP A 128 -58.24 -3.48 13.98
N TRP A 129 -57.21 -3.93 14.71
CA TRP A 129 -57.35 -4.63 16.01
C TRP A 129 -57.17 -3.71 17.24
N GLY A 130 -57.53 -2.43 17.12
CA GLY A 130 -57.27 -1.42 18.16
C GLY A 130 -58.41 -0.48 18.53
N LEU A 131 -59.62 -0.63 17.97
CA LEU A 131 -60.78 0.22 18.29
C LEU A 131 -62.12 -0.55 18.27
N ARG A 132 -62.23 -1.59 19.10
CA ARG A 132 -63.51 -2.02 19.71
C ARG A 132 -63.30 -2.55 21.11
#